data_AF-A0A1F9QTG7-F1
#
_entry.id   AF-A0A1F9QTG7-F1
#
_cell.length_a   1.000
_cell.length_b   1.000
_cell.length_c   1.000
_cell.angle_alpha   90.00
_cell.angle_beta   90.00
_cell.angle_gamma   90.00
#
_symmetry.space_group_name_H-M   'P 1'
#
loop_
_entity.id
_entity.type
_entity.pdbx_description
1 polymer ?
#
loop_
_entity_poly.entity_id
_entity_poly.type
_entity_poly.pdbx_seq_one_letter_code
_entity_poly.pdbx_strand_id
1 'polypeptide(L)'
;MRMPSAALFLIFSLALSVRGAEELQNVVVRPGDTLWSIANTYLKDPRKWNEILKYNRLPSSDPSIAMPGMVMKVPVSLIKEQYRAASLVYYINDVLLRKSGSADWKSVVLNMNLFKSDTLRTTAEARADVKFYTGEILNLYPNSIAVLRPPDKKADVELLAGEMRGLRSRVITASARITPRTKDTEFGARIKEDLTTLVQVYKGRAAVEAQGKVVEVPEGFASEVKVDMPPSQPVKLPPLPEFEGGGPAAGPAKIGAPQIKMDGGRLSLNMKLSASGRAAQAGRISGPGVDEKGMPEIGDANAKGIDANEIAKLISVANPVQSYHLQIARDQNFSNLVLNRNYDAFDEIDLAELLQPGSYWMRVSYVDLLGFEGKFNAARQITVGKKR
;
A
#
# COMPACT_ATOMS: atom_id res chain seq x y z
N MET A 1 65.09 -12.70 31.95
CA MET A 1 64.00 -11.70 31.90
C MET A 1 64.19 -10.83 30.66
N ARG A 2 63.35 -10.99 29.64
CA ARG A 2 63.23 -10.06 28.50
C ARG A 2 61.73 -9.89 28.21
N MET A 3 61.26 -8.66 28.26
CA MET A 3 59.87 -8.24 28.05
C MET A 3 59.45 -8.41 26.57
N PRO A 4 58.15 -8.63 26.26
CA PRO A 4 57.65 -8.53 24.90
C PRO A 4 57.18 -7.10 24.59
N SER A 5 57.55 -6.61 23.40
CA SER A 5 57.11 -5.33 22.83
C SER A 5 55.64 -5.37 22.44
N ALA A 6 54.87 -4.37 22.88
CA ALA A 6 53.49 -4.15 22.44
C ALA A 6 53.48 -3.41 21.09
N ALA A 7 52.95 -4.04 20.05
CA ALA A 7 52.66 -3.39 18.77
C ALA A 7 51.23 -2.83 18.79
N LEU A 8 51.11 -1.50 18.72
CA LEU A 8 49.84 -0.78 18.66
C LEU A 8 49.36 -0.73 17.20
N PHE A 9 48.34 -1.52 16.85
CA PHE A 9 47.69 -1.45 15.54
C PHE A 9 46.65 -0.33 15.55
N LEU A 10 46.96 0.78 14.86
CA LEU A 10 46.03 1.87 14.59
C LEU A 10 45.11 1.46 13.42
N ILE A 11 43.86 1.08 13.71
CA ILE A 11 42.87 0.80 12.67
C ILE A 11 42.32 2.15 12.16
N PHE A 12 42.74 2.54 10.96
CA PHE A 12 42.22 3.70 10.25
C PHE A 12 40.86 3.32 9.62
N SER A 13 39.75 3.71 10.27
CA SER A 13 38.40 3.51 9.73
C SER A 13 38.18 4.41 8.51
N LEU A 14 38.26 3.85 7.32
CA LEU A 14 37.88 4.51 6.08
C LEU A 14 36.35 4.66 6.05
N ALA A 15 35.85 5.85 6.39
CA ALA A 15 34.46 6.21 6.15
C ALA A 15 34.25 6.37 4.63
N LEU A 16 33.83 5.29 3.96
CA LEU A 16 33.32 5.34 2.60
C LEU A 16 32.04 6.18 2.60
N SER A 17 32.18 7.46 2.27
CA SER A 17 31.04 8.30 1.92
C SER A 17 30.43 7.72 0.65
N VAL A 18 29.29 7.04 0.78
CA VAL A 18 28.44 6.68 -0.36
C VAL A 18 27.94 7.99 -0.96
N ARG A 19 28.66 8.52 -1.95
CA ARG A 19 28.09 9.53 -2.86
C ARG A 19 26.87 8.87 -3.48
N GLY A 20 25.69 9.45 -3.24
CA GLY A 20 24.46 8.98 -3.90
C GLY A 20 24.70 8.94 -5.40
N ALA A 21 24.43 7.78 -6.02
CA ALA A 21 24.55 7.63 -7.46
C ALA A 21 23.66 8.69 -8.14
N GLU A 22 24.20 9.40 -9.14
CA GLU A 22 23.44 10.41 -9.88
C GLU A 22 22.40 9.71 -10.77
N GLU A 23 21.10 9.97 -10.51
CA GLU A 23 20.01 9.39 -11.32
C GLU A 23 20.01 10.01 -12.71
N LEU A 24 19.99 9.18 -13.75
CA LEU A 24 20.05 9.60 -15.15
C LEU A 24 18.72 9.29 -15.86
N GLN A 25 18.20 10.26 -16.60
CA GLN A 25 17.04 10.09 -17.46
C GLN A 25 17.47 10.01 -18.93
N ASN A 26 16.93 9.04 -19.64
CA ASN A 26 17.13 8.87 -21.07
C ASN A 26 16.26 9.86 -21.86
N VAL A 27 16.89 10.67 -22.70
CA VAL A 27 16.24 11.60 -23.64
C VAL A 27 16.60 11.18 -25.06
N VAL A 28 15.61 10.89 -25.90
CA VAL A 28 15.83 10.53 -27.31
C VAL A 28 16.01 11.81 -28.11
N VAL A 29 17.13 11.91 -28.83
CA VAL A 29 17.44 13.02 -29.74
C VAL A 29 16.51 12.94 -30.94
N ARG A 30 15.78 14.01 -31.23
CA ARG A 30 14.91 14.10 -32.41
C ARG A 30 15.65 14.71 -33.60
N PRO A 31 15.17 14.50 -34.84
CA PRO A 31 15.69 15.22 -36.00
C PRO A 31 15.69 16.74 -35.76
N GLY A 32 16.85 17.37 -35.89
CA GLY A 32 17.05 18.81 -35.65
C GLY A 32 17.45 19.20 -34.22
N ASP A 33 17.45 18.26 -33.26
CA ASP A 33 17.94 18.54 -31.91
C ASP A 33 19.47 18.69 -31.92
N THR A 34 19.95 19.81 -31.36
CA THR A 34 21.35 20.01 -30.93
C THR A 34 21.48 19.82 -29.42
N LEU A 35 22.70 19.60 -28.91
CA LEU A 35 22.93 19.54 -27.46
C LEU A 35 22.45 20.80 -26.74
N TRP A 36 22.62 21.96 -27.38
CA TRP A 36 22.12 23.24 -26.88
C TRP A 36 20.58 23.27 -26.83
N SER A 37 19.91 22.82 -27.89
CA SER A 37 18.43 22.78 -27.92
C SER A 37 17.85 21.80 -26.88
N ILE A 38 18.51 20.66 -26.66
CA ILE A 38 18.17 19.70 -25.61
C ILE A 38 18.36 20.36 -24.25
N ALA A 39 19.50 21.02 -24.03
CA ALA A 39 19.77 21.73 -22.78
C ALA A 39 18.72 22.83 -22.52
N ASN A 40 18.39 23.61 -23.53
CA ASN A 40 17.40 24.68 -23.46
C ASN A 40 15.99 24.15 -23.14
N THR A 41 15.63 23.01 -23.73
CA THR A 41 14.34 22.36 -23.50
C THR A 41 14.27 21.77 -22.09
N TYR A 42 15.21 20.87 -21.76
CA TYR A 42 15.11 19.98 -20.61
C TYR A 42 15.75 20.53 -19.33
N LEU A 43 16.87 21.28 -19.40
CA LEU A 43 17.62 21.67 -18.19
C LEU A 43 17.06 22.93 -17.54
N LYS A 44 17.11 22.97 -16.21
CA LYS A 44 16.82 24.17 -15.41
C LYS A 44 17.71 25.34 -15.81
N ASP A 45 18.99 25.06 -16.07
CA ASP A 45 19.97 26.02 -16.58
C ASP A 45 20.53 25.51 -17.93
N PRO A 46 20.13 26.10 -19.07
CA PRO A 46 20.62 25.72 -20.39
C PRO A 46 22.14 25.80 -20.56
N ARG A 47 22.84 26.61 -19.75
CA ARG A 47 24.30 26.76 -19.81
C ARG A 47 25.03 25.52 -19.32
N LYS A 48 24.35 24.64 -18.57
CA LYS A 48 24.89 23.36 -18.07
C LYS A 48 24.82 22.22 -19.08
N TRP A 49 24.77 22.52 -20.38
CA TRP A 49 24.78 21.53 -21.45
C TRP A 49 26.02 20.61 -21.37
N ASN A 50 27.14 21.13 -20.88
CA ASN A 50 28.38 20.39 -20.67
C ASN A 50 28.26 19.28 -19.60
N GLU A 51 27.35 19.42 -18.63
CA GLU A 51 27.07 18.37 -17.64
C GLU A 51 26.46 17.12 -18.28
N ILE A 52 25.73 17.28 -19.39
CA ILE A 52 25.19 16.16 -20.17
C ILE A 52 26.35 15.32 -20.75
N LEU A 53 27.43 15.95 -21.21
CA LEU A 53 28.56 15.24 -21.83
C LEU A 53 29.32 14.34 -20.85
N LYS A 54 29.30 14.63 -19.54
CA LYS A 54 29.94 13.77 -18.54
C LYS A 54 29.40 12.34 -18.53
N TYR A 55 28.15 12.17 -18.98
CA TYR A 55 27.42 10.90 -18.97
C TYR A 55 27.20 10.30 -20.36
N ASN A 56 27.65 10.98 -21.41
CA ASN A 56 27.40 10.59 -22.80
C ASN A 56 28.67 10.68 -23.63
N ARG A 57 28.98 9.62 -24.36
CA ARG A 57 30.06 9.62 -25.35
C ARG A 57 29.43 10.01 -26.69
N LEU A 58 29.68 11.24 -27.14
CA LEU A 58 29.22 11.67 -28.45
C LEU A 58 30.07 11.02 -29.56
N PRO A 59 29.45 10.63 -30.69
CA PRO A 59 30.15 10.04 -31.82
C PRO A 59 30.99 11.07 -32.61
N SER A 60 30.80 12.36 -32.35
CA SER A 60 31.55 13.47 -32.94
C SER A 60 32.27 14.26 -31.84
N SER A 61 33.44 14.81 -32.17
CA SER A 61 34.14 15.80 -31.35
C SER A 61 33.46 17.17 -31.37
N ASP A 62 32.51 17.39 -32.29
CA ASP A 62 31.67 18.59 -32.32
C ASP A 62 30.51 18.46 -31.31
N PRO A 63 30.51 19.26 -30.22
CA PRO A 63 29.49 19.21 -29.17
C PRO A 63 28.10 19.66 -29.63
N SER A 64 27.98 20.24 -30.83
CA SER A 64 26.71 20.72 -31.38
C SER A 64 25.88 19.63 -32.05
N ILE A 65 26.49 18.49 -32.41
CA ILE A 65 25.86 17.44 -33.20
C ILE A 65 25.40 16.29 -32.28
N ALA A 66 24.10 16.26 -32.01
CA ALA A 66 23.43 15.08 -31.45
C ALA A 66 22.79 14.30 -32.62
N MET A 67 23.13 13.01 -32.77
CA MET A 67 22.57 12.20 -33.86
C MET A 67 21.10 11.86 -33.57
N PRO A 68 20.15 12.12 -34.49
CA PRO A 68 18.76 11.72 -34.32
C PRO A 68 18.63 10.22 -33.99
N GLY A 69 17.77 9.89 -33.04
CA GLY A 69 17.59 8.53 -32.51
C GLY A 69 18.58 8.14 -31.40
N MET A 70 19.65 8.91 -31.17
CA MET A 70 20.56 8.69 -30.05
C MET A 70 19.83 8.89 -28.71
N VAL A 71 20.16 8.05 -27.73
CA VAL A 71 19.65 8.20 -26.36
C VAL A 71 20.71 8.91 -25.51
N MET A 72 20.34 10.07 -24.99
CA MET A 72 21.16 10.90 -24.11
C MET A 72 20.80 10.65 -22.65
N LYS A 73 21.79 10.32 -21.82
CA LYS A 73 21.67 10.22 -20.37
C LYS A 73 21.81 11.59 -19.73
N VAL A 74 20.72 12.16 -19.25
CA VAL A 74 20.69 13.50 -18.65
C VAL A 74 20.48 13.37 -17.14
N PRO A 75 21.33 13.99 -16.30
CA PRO A 75 21.12 13.98 -14.85
C PRO A 75 19.79 14.59 -14.44
N VAL A 76 18.97 13.82 -13.72
CA VAL A 76 17.60 14.23 -13.32
C VAL A 76 17.60 15.48 -12.43
N SER A 77 18.67 15.66 -11.64
CA SER A 77 18.91 16.82 -10.78
C SER A 77 18.83 18.15 -11.57
N LEU A 78 19.34 18.12 -12.81
CA LEU A 78 19.43 19.26 -13.73
C LEU A 78 18.16 19.45 -14.57
N ILE A 79 17.32 18.42 -14.74
CA ILE A 79 16.09 18.48 -15.55
C ILE A 79 15.01 19.32 -14.86
N LYS A 80 14.33 20.20 -15.62
CA LYS A 80 13.15 20.95 -15.17
C LYS A 80 12.07 19.97 -14.72
N GLU A 81 11.36 20.29 -13.65
CA GLU A 81 10.42 19.36 -13.01
C GLU A 81 9.43 18.76 -13.99
N GLN A 82 8.83 19.56 -14.88
CA GLN A 82 7.84 19.09 -15.86
C GLN A 82 8.34 18.02 -16.85
N TYR A 83 9.66 17.89 -17.03
CA TYR A 83 10.26 16.92 -17.95
C TYR A 83 10.87 15.71 -17.23
N ARG A 84 10.76 15.63 -15.90
CA ARG A 84 11.22 14.44 -15.17
C ARG A 84 10.23 13.31 -15.36
N ALA A 85 10.70 12.19 -15.87
CA ALA A 85 9.88 11.02 -16.11
C ALA A 85 9.74 10.17 -14.83
N ALA A 86 8.54 9.65 -14.60
CA ALA A 86 8.36 8.39 -13.88
C ALA A 86 8.38 7.23 -14.90
N SER A 87 8.61 6.02 -14.43
CA SER A 87 8.68 4.83 -15.28
C SER A 87 7.65 3.80 -14.84
N LEU A 88 6.92 3.23 -15.80
CA LEU A 88 6.06 2.08 -15.53
C LEU A 88 6.92 0.83 -15.39
N VAL A 89 7.07 0.31 -14.17
CA VAL A 89 7.98 -0.81 -13.87
C VAL A 89 7.29 -2.16 -13.79
N TYR A 90 5.97 -2.18 -13.66
CA TYR A 90 5.15 -3.38 -13.71
C TYR A 90 3.71 -3.02 -14.06
N TYR A 91 3.03 -3.89 -14.80
CA TYR A 91 1.58 -3.85 -14.96
C TYR A 91 1.03 -5.24 -15.30
N ILE A 92 -0.26 -5.44 -15.02
CA ILE A 92 -1.03 -6.61 -15.47
C ILE A 92 -2.35 -6.16 -16.06
N ASN A 93 -2.84 -6.97 -17.00
CA ASN A 93 -4.11 -6.74 -17.71
C ASN A 93 -4.16 -5.34 -18.34
N ASP A 94 -5.36 -4.76 -18.44
CA ASP A 94 -5.58 -3.53 -19.20
C ASP A 94 -5.27 -2.28 -18.38
N VAL A 95 -4.08 -1.74 -18.61
CA VAL A 95 -3.67 -0.42 -18.12
C VAL A 95 -3.60 0.55 -19.31
N LEU A 96 -4.31 1.67 -19.16
CA LEU A 96 -4.44 2.69 -20.19
C LEU A 96 -3.72 3.96 -19.76
N LEU A 97 -3.09 4.62 -20.72
CA LEU A 97 -2.44 5.90 -20.58
C LEU A 97 -3.11 6.91 -21.49
N ARG A 98 -3.45 8.07 -20.93
CA ARG A 98 -3.78 9.27 -21.69
C ARG A 98 -2.68 10.30 -21.49
N LYS A 99 -2.03 10.69 -22.59
CA LYS A 99 -1.00 11.71 -22.57
C LYS A 99 -1.61 13.09 -22.31
N SER A 100 -0.87 13.94 -21.61
CA SER A 100 -1.27 15.33 -21.39
C SER A 100 -1.59 16.04 -22.73
N GLY A 101 -2.74 16.70 -22.81
CA GLY A 101 -3.21 17.39 -24.03
C GLY A 101 -3.82 16.48 -25.10
N SER A 102 -3.90 15.17 -24.88
CA SER A 102 -4.59 14.23 -25.77
C SER A 102 -5.91 13.74 -25.13
N ALA A 103 -6.90 13.47 -25.96
CA ALA A 103 -8.14 12.80 -25.56
C ALA A 103 -8.01 11.25 -25.61
N ASP A 104 -7.03 10.73 -26.33
CA ASP A 104 -6.92 9.31 -26.63
C ASP A 104 -6.31 8.51 -25.48
N TRP A 105 -6.99 7.42 -25.12
CA TRP A 105 -6.45 6.38 -24.25
C TRP A 105 -5.72 5.34 -25.09
N LYS A 106 -4.49 4.99 -24.68
CA LYS A 106 -3.67 3.97 -25.34
C LYS A 106 -3.18 2.96 -24.31
N SER A 107 -3.05 1.70 -24.72
CA SER A 107 -2.44 0.68 -23.86
C SER A 107 -1.00 1.04 -23.50
N VAL A 108 -0.61 0.72 -22.28
CA VAL A 108 0.76 0.94 -21.81
C VAL A 108 1.71 -0.14 -22.31
N VAL A 109 3.00 0.16 -22.22
CA VAL A 109 4.10 -0.79 -22.44
C VAL A 109 5.08 -0.68 -21.28
N LEU A 110 5.69 -1.81 -20.91
CA LEU A 110 6.64 -1.89 -19.81
C LEU A 110 7.83 -0.93 -20.05
N ASN A 111 8.35 -0.35 -18.96
CA ASN A 111 9.46 0.61 -18.95
C ASN A 111 9.20 1.93 -19.70
N MET A 112 7.96 2.22 -20.07
CA MET A 112 7.65 3.50 -20.71
C MET A 112 7.78 4.69 -19.75
N ASN A 113 8.11 5.84 -20.31
CA ASN A 113 8.18 7.10 -19.57
C ASN A 113 6.79 7.76 -19.45
N LEU A 114 6.50 8.17 -18.22
CA LEU A 114 5.29 8.85 -17.79
C LEU A 114 5.70 10.26 -17.36
N PHE A 115 5.08 11.28 -17.95
CA PHE A 115 5.44 12.68 -17.75
C PHE A 115 4.38 13.44 -16.96
N LYS A 116 4.68 14.70 -16.65
CA LYS A 116 3.76 15.58 -15.94
C LYS A 116 2.39 15.63 -16.64
N SER A 117 1.34 15.43 -15.84
CA SER A 117 -0.05 15.46 -16.25
C SER A 117 -0.48 14.31 -17.17
N ASP A 118 0.36 13.29 -17.36
CA ASP A 118 -0.09 12.02 -17.92
C ASP A 118 -1.09 11.36 -16.95
N THR A 119 -2.16 10.77 -17.50
CA THR A 119 -3.19 10.08 -16.72
C THR A 119 -3.07 8.57 -16.95
N LEU A 120 -2.87 7.80 -15.88
CA LEU A 120 -2.98 6.35 -15.91
C LEU A 120 -4.35 5.90 -15.43
N ARG A 121 -4.87 4.85 -16.06
CA ARG A 121 -6.10 4.17 -15.66
C ARG A 121 -5.86 2.66 -15.59
N THR A 122 -6.26 2.05 -14.49
CA THR A 122 -6.36 0.59 -14.33
C THR A 122 -7.83 0.18 -14.44
N THR A 123 -8.13 -0.86 -15.22
CA THR A 123 -9.47 -1.47 -15.26
C THR A 123 -9.70 -2.39 -14.04
N ALA A 124 -10.84 -3.09 -14.00
CA ALA A 124 -11.28 -3.89 -12.85
C ALA A 124 -10.36 -5.06 -12.47
N GLU A 125 -9.52 -5.52 -13.38
CA GLU A 125 -8.54 -6.59 -13.10
C GLU A 125 -7.10 -6.12 -13.27
N ALA A 126 -6.89 -4.82 -13.51
CA ALA A 126 -5.58 -4.29 -13.82
C ALA A 126 -4.87 -3.69 -12.61
N ARG A 127 -3.55 -3.72 -12.66
CA ARG A 127 -2.67 -3.08 -11.68
C ARG A 127 -1.49 -2.46 -12.40
N ALA A 128 -0.99 -1.35 -11.87
CA ALA A 128 0.20 -0.69 -12.37
C ALA A 128 1.12 -0.28 -11.22
N ASP A 129 2.42 -0.50 -11.38
CA ASP A 129 3.43 0.00 -10.47
C ASP A 129 4.30 1.03 -11.21
N VAL A 130 4.34 2.23 -10.67
CA VAL A 130 5.04 3.39 -11.24
C VAL A 130 6.19 3.75 -10.31
N LYS A 131 7.42 3.75 -10.84
CA LYS A 131 8.60 4.21 -10.12
C LYS A 131 8.87 5.66 -10.46
N PHE A 132 8.93 6.52 -9.45
CA PHE A 132 9.38 7.91 -9.62
C PHE A 132 10.91 7.98 -9.71
N TYR A 133 11.43 9.06 -10.29
CA TYR A 133 12.89 9.29 -10.41
C TYR A 133 13.62 9.38 -9.05
N THR A 134 12.87 9.63 -7.98
CA THR A 134 13.30 9.66 -6.58
C THR A 134 13.47 8.26 -5.98
N GLY A 135 13.01 7.23 -6.69
CA GLY A 135 13.19 5.82 -6.37
C GLY A 135 11.96 5.14 -5.77
N GLU A 136 11.03 5.90 -5.17
CA GLU A 136 9.79 5.34 -4.63
C GLU A 136 8.88 4.75 -5.70
N ILE A 137 8.07 3.79 -5.28
CA ILE A 137 7.08 3.11 -6.09
C ILE A 137 5.69 3.52 -5.61
N LEU A 138 4.85 3.84 -6.58
CA LEU A 138 3.42 4.02 -6.48
C LEU A 138 2.73 2.81 -7.10
N ASN A 139 1.90 2.13 -6.32
CA ASN A 139 1.02 1.07 -6.79
C ASN A 139 -0.38 1.65 -7.04
N LEU A 140 -0.92 1.43 -8.24
CA LEU A 140 -2.31 1.69 -8.58
C LEU A 140 -3.06 0.36 -8.63
N TYR A 141 -4.09 0.24 -7.82
CA TYR A 141 -4.96 -0.94 -7.72
C TYR A 141 -6.05 -0.92 -8.79
N PRO A 142 -6.88 -1.96 -8.91
CA PRO A 142 -7.98 -1.97 -9.87
C PRO A 142 -8.90 -0.75 -9.79
N ASN A 143 -9.53 -0.41 -10.92
CA ASN A 143 -10.48 0.70 -11.06
C ASN A 143 -9.93 2.07 -10.63
N SER A 144 -8.63 2.29 -10.83
CA SER A 144 -7.97 3.53 -10.42
C SER A 144 -7.71 4.45 -11.59
N ILE A 145 -7.80 5.76 -11.34
CA ILE A 145 -7.41 6.80 -12.27
C ILE A 145 -6.50 7.77 -11.52
N ALA A 146 -5.28 7.94 -12.01
CA ALA A 146 -4.28 8.79 -11.38
C ALA A 146 -3.60 9.72 -12.39
N VAL A 147 -3.53 11.01 -12.07
CA VAL A 147 -2.73 11.99 -12.79
C VAL A 147 -1.36 12.06 -12.13
N LEU A 148 -0.32 11.74 -12.90
CA LEU A 148 1.04 11.73 -12.39
C LEU A 148 1.67 13.12 -12.47
N ARG A 149 2.40 13.45 -11.41
CA ARG A 149 3.20 14.67 -11.33
C ARG A 149 4.60 14.31 -10.86
N PRO A 150 5.63 14.88 -11.50
CA PRO A 150 6.99 14.83 -10.97
C PRO A 150 6.99 15.32 -9.53
N PRO A 151 7.60 14.59 -8.58
CA PRO A 151 7.57 15.00 -7.19
C PRO A 151 8.03 16.44 -6.96
N ASP A 152 7.11 17.29 -6.49
CA ASP A 152 7.28 18.75 -6.30
C ASP A 152 6.60 19.22 -5.02
N LYS A 153 6.74 20.47 -4.57
CA LYS A 153 6.15 20.89 -3.28
C LYS A 153 4.62 20.75 -3.16
N LYS A 154 3.89 20.57 -4.26
CA LYS A 154 2.42 20.57 -4.29
C LYS A 154 1.86 19.16 -4.17
N ALA A 155 2.13 18.29 -5.14
CA ALA A 155 1.61 16.93 -5.17
C ALA A 155 2.31 16.10 -6.24
N ASP A 156 2.50 14.84 -5.92
CA ASP A 156 3.17 13.87 -6.79
C ASP A 156 2.11 13.05 -7.56
N VAL A 157 0.90 12.92 -6.99
CA VAL A 157 -0.23 12.19 -7.58
C VAL A 157 -1.53 12.96 -7.33
N GLU A 158 -2.36 13.09 -8.36
CA GLU A 158 -3.81 13.31 -8.19
C GLU A 158 -4.51 11.98 -8.37
N LEU A 159 -5.15 11.47 -7.32
CA LEU A 159 -6.01 10.31 -7.45
C LEU A 159 -7.42 10.83 -7.76
N LEU A 160 -7.97 10.40 -8.89
CA LEU A 160 -9.30 10.78 -9.34
C LEU A 160 -10.34 9.69 -9.02
N ALA A 161 -9.92 8.43 -9.01
CA ALA A 161 -10.76 7.28 -8.66
C ALA A 161 -9.90 6.10 -8.20
N GLY A 162 -10.53 5.15 -7.52
CA GLY A 162 -9.94 3.89 -7.10
C GLY A 162 -8.97 4.04 -5.93
N GLU A 163 -7.91 3.25 -5.95
CA GLU A 163 -7.01 3.07 -4.82
C GLU A 163 -5.54 3.07 -5.24
N MET A 164 -4.72 3.65 -4.38
CA MET A 164 -3.27 3.59 -4.52
C MET A 164 -2.59 3.26 -3.21
N ARG A 165 -1.37 2.73 -3.30
CA ARG A 165 -0.41 2.65 -2.20
C ARG A 165 0.89 3.30 -2.64
N GLY A 166 1.45 4.16 -1.80
CA GLY A 166 2.63 4.93 -2.13
C GLY A 166 3.58 5.05 -0.97
N LEU A 167 4.87 5.10 -1.29
CA LEU A 167 5.93 5.46 -0.37
C LEU A 167 6.29 6.92 -0.61
N ARG A 168 6.14 7.79 0.40
CA ARG A 168 6.52 9.21 0.36
C ARG A 168 5.82 10.11 -0.67
N SER A 169 4.94 9.56 -1.52
CA SER A 169 4.15 10.36 -2.47
C SER A 169 3.17 11.28 -1.75
N ARG A 170 3.14 12.55 -2.13
CA ARG A 170 2.05 13.48 -1.78
C ARG A 170 0.89 13.27 -2.73
N VAL A 171 -0.28 13.08 -2.15
CA VAL A 171 -1.48 12.73 -2.90
C VAL A 171 -2.53 13.81 -2.68
N ILE A 172 -3.18 14.20 -3.76
CA ILE A 172 -4.41 15.00 -3.71
C ILE A 172 -5.53 14.11 -4.24
N THR A 173 -6.67 14.17 -3.57
CA THR A 173 -7.94 13.61 -4.02
C THR A 173 -8.98 14.72 -4.11
N ALA A 174 -10.22 14.37 -4.48
CA ALA A 174 -11.33 15.33 -4.47
C ALA A 174 -11.60 15.93 -3.08
N SER A 175 -11.39 15.17 -2.01
CA SER A 175 -11.76 15.56 -0.64
C SER A 175 -10.57 15.81 0.29
N ALA A 176 -9.34 15.41 -0.06
CA ALA A 176 -8.21 15.49 0.85
C ALA A 176 -6.85 15.75 0.18
N ARG A 177 -5.92 16.31 0.95
CA ARG A 177 -4.49 16.33 0.67
C ARG A 177 -3.78 15.45 1.70
N ILE A 178 -2.98 14.50 1.22
CA ILE A 178 -2.19 13.60 2.05
C ILE A 178 -0.71 13.93 1.88
N THR A 179 -0.04 14.23 2.99
CA THR A 179 1.37 14.62 3.03
C THR A 179 2.16 13.73 3.99
N PRO A 180 3.07 12.89 3.49
CA PRO A 180 4.03 12.13 4.29
C PRO A 180 4.86 13.01 5.23
N ARG A 181 5.03 12.58 6.48
CA ARG A 181 5.83 13.28 7.49
C ARG A 181 7.17 12.63 7.80
N THR A 182 7.34 11.34 7.51
CA THR A 182 8.61 10.62 7.68
C THR A 182 9.19 10.17 6.35
N LYS A 183 10.50 9.91 6.31
CA LYS A 183 11.20 9.45 5.10
C LYS A 183 10.72 8.07 4.61
N ASP A 184 10.08 7.30 5.48
CA ASP A 184 9.63 5.94 5.22
C ASP A 184 8.11 5.80 5.34
N THR A 185 7.37 6.93 5.31
CA THR A 185 5.91 6.90 5.38
C THR A 185 5.34 6.14 4.20
N GLU A 186 4.66 5.05 4.49
CA GLU A 186 3.93 4.23 3.54
C GLU A 186 2.45 4.27 3.91
N PHE A 187 1.61 4.63 2.95
CA PHE A 187 0.17 4.73 3.15
C PHE A 187 -0.59 4.30 1.90
N GLY A 188 -1.84 3.92 2.11
CA GLY A 188 -2.83 3.74 1.04
C GLY A 188 -3.86 4.86 1.06
N ALA A 189 -4.36 5.20 -0.12
CA ALA A 189 -5.48 6.13 -0.29
C ALA A 189 -6.51 5.51 -1.23
N ARG A 190 -7.79 5.54 -0.85
CA ARG A 190 -8.91 5.11 -1.71
C ARG A 190 -9.98 6.20 -1.80
N ILE A 191 -10.56 6.37 -2.98
CA ILE A 191 -11.73 7.21 -3.21
C ILE A 191 -12.96 6.30 -3.34
N LYS A 192 -13.96 6.52 -2.48
CA LYS A 192 -15.28 5.88 -2.55
C LYS A 192 -16.14 6.53 -3.65
N GLU A 193 -17.25 5.89 -4.00
CA GLU A 193 -18.19 6.40 -5.01
C GLU A 193 -18.77 7.79 -4.68
N ASP A 194 -18.93 8.10 -3.39
CA ASP A 194 -19.37 9.39 -2.86
C ASP A 194 -18.22 10.43 -2.76
N LEU A 195 -17.07 10.15 -3.37
CA LEU A 195 -15.83 10.94 -3.34
C LEU A 195 -15.19 11.09 -1.94
N THR A 196 -15.65 10.31 -0.96
CA THR A 196 -14.97 10.21 0.33
C THR A 196 -13.58 9.60 0.15
N THR A 197 -12.56 10.24 0.72
CA THR A 197 -11.19 9.73 0.72
C THR A 197 -10.92 8.97 2.01
N LEU A 198 -10.47 7.74 1.87
CA LEU A 198 -9.92 6.94 2.96
C LEU A 198 -8.40 6.97 2.90
N VAL A 199 -7.76 7.17 4.03
CA VAL A 199 -6.30 7.17 4.15
C VAL A 199 -5.90 6.18 5.24
N GLN A 200 -5.01 5.24 4.92
CA GLN A 200 -4.49 4.25 5.85
C GLN A 200 -2.96 4.29 5.90
N VAL A 201 -2.39 4.45 7.09
CA VAL A 201 -0.93 4.54 7.27
C VAL A 201 -0.38 3.22 7.79
N TYR A 202 0.47 2.58 6.97
CA TYR A 202 1.11 1.30 7.31
C TYR A 202 2.46 1.46 7.99
N LYS A 203 3.14 2.59 7.73
CA LYS A 203 4.44 2.89 8.29
C LYS A 203 4.61 4.39 8.44
N GLY A 204 5.24 4.83 9.52
CA GLY A 204 5.57 6.24 9.73
C GLY A 204 4.35 7.09 10.11
N ARG A 205 4.14 8.22 9.42
CA ARG A 205 3.06 9.17 9.72
C ARG A 205 2.68 10.02 8.50
N ALA A 206 1.39 10.21 8.26
CA ALA A 206 0.91 11.10 7.21
C ALA A 206 -0.01 12.19 7.80
N ALA A 207 0.15 13.42 7.32
CA ALA A 207 -0.82 14.48 7.54
C ALA A 207 -1.92 14.40 6.50
N VAL A 208 -3.16 14.33 6.96
CA VAL A 208 -4.36 14.38 6.13
C VAL A 208 -5.00 15.74 6.34
N GLU A 209 -5.16 16.50 5.27
CA GLU A 209 -5.66 17.88 5.31
C GLU A 209 -6.92 18.01 4.45
N ALA A 210 -7.97 18.59 5.03
CA ALA A 210 -9.18 18.99 4.32
C ALA A 210 -9.90 20.09 5.11
N GLN A 211 -10.64 20.96 4.41
CA GLN A 211 -11.41 22.05 5.03
C GLN A 211 -10.59 22.90 6.02
N GLY A 212 -9.31 23.16 5.68
CA GLY A 212 -8.38 23.92 6.51
C GLY A 212 -7.95 23.24 7.81
N LYS A 213 -8.37 21.99 8.07
CA LYS A 213 -7.95 21.19 9.22
C LYS A 213 -6.98 20.11 8.79
N VAL A 214 -5.97 19.89 9.63
CA VAL A 214 -4.96 18.84 9.45
C VAL A 214 -5.09 17.83 10.59
N VAL A 215 -5.17 16.55 10.25
CA VAL A 215 -5.11 15.43 11.18
C VAL A 215 -3.86 14.62 10.88
N GLU A 216 -3.06 14.36 11.91
CA GLU A 216 -1.89 13.49 11.81
C GLU A 216 -2.32 12.04 12.04
N VAL A 217 -2.14 11.20 11.01
CA VAL A 217 -2.48 9.77 11.05
C VAL A 217 -1.17 8.98 11.25
N PRO A 218 -0.97 8.35 12.43
CA PRO A 218 0.21 7.54 12.68
C PRO A 218 0.08 6.13 12.08
N GLU A 219 1.20 5.43 12.00
CA GLU A 219 1.25 4.00 11.69
C GLU A 219 0.23 3.18 12.47
N GLY A 220 -0.49 2.30 11.76
CA GLY A 220 -1.50 1.45 12.37
C GLY A 220 -2.89 2.11 12.47
N PHE A 221 -3.08 3.29 11.85
CA PHE A 221 -4.35 4.03 11.86
C PHE A 221 -4.83 4.42 10.46
N ALA A 222 -6.12 4.70 10.36
CA ALA A 222 -6.78 5.27 9.20
C ALA A 222 -7.57 6.55 9.56
N SER A 223 -7.84 7.38 8.56
CA SER A 223 -8.72 8.54 8.65
C SER A 223 -9.61 8.62 7.40
N GLU A 224 -10.85 9.05 7.60
CA GLU A 224 -11.84 9.26 6.54
C GLU A 224 -12.05 10.76 6.32
N VAL A 225 -12.17 11.16 5.06
CA VAL A 225 -12.43 12.54 4.66
C VAL A 225 -13.59 12.57 3.69
N LYS A 226 -14.78 12.91 4.20
CA LYS A 226 -15.96 13.12 3.36
C LYS A 226 -15.83 14.44 2.60
N VAL A 227 -16.52 14.54 1.46
CA VAL A 227 -16.58 15.79 0.70
C VAL A 227 -17.04 16.93 1.60
N ASP A 228 -16.35 18.07 1.50
CA ASP A 228 -16.61 19.28 2.29
C ASP A 228 -16.59 19.12 3.81
N MET A 229 -16.00 18.04 4.31
CA MET A 229 -15.80 17.81 5.75
C MET A 229 -14.31 17.78 6.11
N PRO A 230 -13.94 18.16 7.34
CA PRO A 230 -12.59 17.94 7.82
C PRO A 230 -12.29 16.44 8.00
N PRO A 231 -11.01 16.05 8.09
CA PRO A 231 -10.64 14.66 8.32
C PRO A 231 -11.16 14.14 9.66
N SER A 232 -11.56 12.87 9.72
CA SER A 232 -11.93 12.21 10.96
C SER A 232 -10.72 12.04 11.86
N GLN A 233 -10.95 11.90 13.18
CA GLN A 233 -9.89 11.46 14.08
C GLN A 233 -9.35 10.09 13.65
N PRO A 234 -8.05 9.80 13.85
CA PRO A 234 -7.47 8.52 13.45
C PRO A 234 -8.13 7.34 14.17
N VAL A 235 -8.57 6.35 13.40
CA VAL A 235 -9.15 5.09 13.87
C VAL A 235 -8.11 3.98 13.73
N LYS A 236 -7.97 3.14 14.74
CA LYS A 236 -6.98 2.05 14.74
C LYS A 236 -7.37 0.96 13.75
N LEU A 237 -6.39 0.50 12.98
CA LEU A 237 -6.56 -0.55 11.97
C LEU A 237 -6.70 -1.94 12.61
N PRO A 238 -7.39 -2.88 11.94
CA PRO A 238 -7.35 -4.28 12.32
C PRO A 238 -5.93 -4.84 12.23
N PRO A 239 -5.53 -5.72 13.17
CA PRO A 239 -4.33 -6.53 13.02
C PRO A 239 -4.43 -7.46 11.79
N LEU A 240 -3.28 -7.75 11.16
CA LEU A 240 -3.22 -8.71 10.05
C LEU A 240 -3.63 -10.12 10.51
N PRO A 241 -4.36 -10.87 9.68
CA PRO A 241 -4.71 -12.26 9.99
C PRO A 241 -3.47 -13.16 10.01
N GLU A 242 -3.31 -13.94 11.07
CA GLU A 242 -2.21 -14.88 11.28
C GLU A 242 -2.71 -16.31 11.16
N PHE A 243 -1.89 -17.23 10.66
CA PHE A 243 -2.26 -18.64 10.65
C PHE A 243 -2.07 -19.30 12.02
N GLU A 244 -3.04 -20.12 12.45
CA GLU A 244 -2.92 -20.88 13.70
C GLU A 244 -1.73 -21.87 13.63
N GLY A 245 -0.94 -21.94 14.72
CA GLY A 245 0.16 -22.91 14.88
C GLY A 245 1.38 -22.70 13.97
N GLY A 246 1.79 -21.46 13.69
CA GLY A 246 3.01 -21.19 12.93
C GLY A 246 4.25 -21.83 13.58
N GLY A 247 5.10 -22.48 12.77
CA GLY A 247 6.36 -23.08 13.21
C GLY A 247 7.32 -22.07 13.88
N PRO A 248 8.56 -22.46 14.26
CA PRO A 248 9.41 -21.79 15.26
C PRO A 248 9.80 -20.31 15.00
N ALA A 249 9.34 -19.70 13.89
CA ALA A 249 9.48 -18.28 13.58
C ALA A 249 8.18 -17.45 13.76
N ALA A 250 7.05 -18.07 14.11
CA ALA A 250 5.85 -17.34 14.49
C ALA A 250 5.96 -16.91 15.96
N GLY A 251 6.04 -15.60 16.18
CA GLY A 251 5.90 -15.03 17.52
C GLY A 251 4.54 -15.39 18.14
N PRO A 252 4.35 -15.17 19.44
CA PRO A 252 3.06 -15.42 20.08
C PRO A 252 1.95 -14.65 19.36
N ALA A 253 0.85 -15.35 19.03
CA ALA A 253 -0.30 -14.78 18.37
C ALA A 253 -0.75 -13.51 19.09
N LYS A 254 -0.84 -12.38 18.36
CA LYS A 254 -1.28 -11.11 18.95
C LYS A 254 -2.73 -11.24 19.41
N ILE A 255 -3.00 -10.90 20.67
CA ILE A 255 -4.34 -10.92 21.26
C ILE A 255 -5.27 -10.03 20.40
N GLY A 256 -6.35 -10.62 19.88
CA GLY A 256 -7.32 -9.94 19.03
C GLY A 256 -7.01 -9.94 17.53
N ALA A 257 -5.97 -10.63 17.07
CA ALA A 257 -5.74 -10.86 15.64
C ALA A 257 -6.67 -11.94 15.07
N PRO A 258 -7.24 -11.77 13.86
CA PRO A 258 -7.94 -12.86 13.20
C PRO A 258 -7.01 -14.04 13.02
N GLN A 259 -7.52 -15.24 13.29
CA GLN A 259 -6.76 -16.48 13.13
C GLN A 259 -7.30 -17.22 11.91
N ILE A 260 -6.40 -17.54 10.99
CA ILE A 260 -6.70 -18.40 9.86
C ILE A 260 -6.52 -19.83 10.33
N LYS A 261 -7.63 -20.57 10.44
CA LYS A 261 -7.61 -21.98 10.81
C LYS A 261 -7.79 -22.84 9.58
N MET A 262 -7.05 -23.95 9.54
CA MET A 262 -7.28 -25.00 8.57
C MET A 262 -7.58 -26.30 9.30
N ASP A 263 -8.77 -26.85 9.09
CA ASP A 263 -9.15 -28.18 9.57
C ASP A 263 -9.69 -29.01 8.41
N GLY A 264 -9.07 -30.16 8.13
CA GLY A 264 -9.54 -31.10 7.11
C GLY A 264 -9.68 -30.57 5.69
N GLY A 265 -9.04 -29.45 5.32
CA GLY A 265 -9.19 -28.78 4.02
C GLY A 265 -10.20 -27.62 4.02
N ARG A 266 -10.89 -27.38 5.13
CA ARG A 266 -11.73 -26.20 5.35
C ARG A 266 -10.93 -25.09 6.01
N LEU A 267 -11.02 -23.91 5.41
CA LEU A 267 -10.41 -22.67 5.86
C LEU A 267 -11.49 -21.84 6.56
N SER A 268 -11.26 -21.49 7.83
CA SER A 268 -12.09 -20.51 8.54
C SER A 268 -11.25 -19.30 8.92
N LEU A 269 -11.84 -18.11 8.78
CA LEU A 269 -11.18 -16.82 8.92
C LEU A 269 -11.66 -16.07 10.19
N ASN A 270 -11.98 -16.84 11.23
CA ASN A 270 -12.63 -16.35 12.44
C ASN A 270 -11.66 -15.68 13.42
N MET A 271 -12.09 -14.60 14.06
CA MET A 271 -11.38 -14.02 15.21
C MET A 271 -11.64 -14.83 16.48
N LYS A 272 -10.58 -15.14 17.24
CA LYS A 272 -10.74 -15.63 18.62
C LYS A 272 -10.83 -14.42 19.56
N LEU A 273 -12.03 -14.05 19.98
CA LEU A 273 -12.18 -13.14 21.12
C LEU A 273 -11.70 -13.87 22.39
N SER A 274 -10.63 -13.37 23.01
CA SER A 274 -10.22 -13.80 24.35
C SER A 274 -11.23 -13.24 25.37
N ALA A 275 -12.29 -13.99 25.67
CA ALA A 275 -13.06 -13.76 26.88
C ALA A 275 -12.22 -14.19 28.09
N SER A 276 -11.34 -13.32 28.57
CA SER A 276 -10.65 -13.49 29.84
C SER A 276 -10.92 -12.28 30.73
N GLY A 277 -12.17 -12.19 31.21
CA GLY A 277 -12.59 -11.34 32.30
C GLY A 277 -13.36 -12.20 33.29
N ARG A 278 -12.84 -12.32 34.52
CA ARG A 278 -13.36 -13.11 35.64
C ARG A 278 -14.89 -13.10 35.76
N ALA A 279 -15.56 -14.22 35.44
CA ALA A 279 -16.80 -14.57 36.15
C ALA A 279 -16.37 -15.25 37.45
N ALA A 280 -16.23 -14.44 38.49
CA ALA A 280 -15.97 -14.90 39.84
C ALA A 280 -17.09 -15.84 40.31
N GLN A 281 -16.69 -16.90 41.00
CA GLN A 281 -17.47 -17.63 41.99
C GLN A 281 -18.57 -16.76 42.63
N ALA A 282 -19.83 -17.13 42.43
CA ALA A 282 -20.91 -16.74 43.31
C ALA A 282 -21.54 -18.03 43.86
N GLY A 283 -21.27 -18.28 45.14
CA GLY A 283 -21.73 -19.44 45.89
C GLY A 283 -23.23 -19.43 46.16
N ARG A 284 -23.72 -20.63 46.48
CA ARG A 284 -25.03 -20.89 47.09
C ARG A 284 -25.23 -20.03 48.35
N ILE A 285 -26.33 -19.28 48.44
CA ILE A 285 -27.06 -19.03 49.70
C ILE A 285 -28.56 -18.95 49.40
N SER A 286 -29.33 -19.65 50.24
CA SER A 286 -30.78 -19.77 50.28
C SER A 286 -31.42 -18.76 51.25
N GLY A 287 -32.68 -18.36 51.05
CA GLY A 287 -33.59 -17.86 52.12
C GLY A 287 -34.21 -16.45 51.94
N PRO A 288 -35.35 -16.13 52.61
CA PRO A 288 -36.55 -15.60 51.93
C PRO A 288 -37.12 -14.24 52.43
N GLY A 289 -37.96 -13.61 51.58
CA GLY A 289 -39.09 -12.72 51.96
C GLY A 289 -38.83 -11.21 52.20
N VAL A 290 -39.63 -10.35 51.54
CA VAL A 290 -40.43 -9.19 52.05
C VAL A 290 -40.73 -8.18 50.92
N ASP A 291 -41.96 -7.68 50.92
CA ASP A 291 -42.65 -6.87 49.91
C ASP A 291 -42.45 -5.33 49.99
N GLU A 292 -42.86 -4.66 48.90
CA GLU A 292 -43.42 -3.30 48.72
C GLU A 292 -42.57 -2.01 48.52
N LYS A 293 -42.84 -1.40 47.34
CA LYS A 293 -43.01 0.03 46.96
C LYS A 293 -41.81 0.98 46.81
N GLY A 294 -41.61 1.41 45.54
CA GLY A 294 -40.99 2.69 45.16
C GLY A 294 -40.15 2.62 43.87
N MET A 295 -40.76 2.87 42.70
CA MET A 295 -40.03 3.08 41.42
C MET A 295 -39.48 4.52 41.32
N PRO A 296 -38.58 4.87 40.37
CA PRO A 296 -37.93 4.05 39.33
C PRO A 296 -36.40 4.25 39.23
N GLU A 297 -35.62 3.24 38.80
CA GLU A 297 -34.31 3.52 38.19
C GLU A 297 -33.85 2.45 37.19
N ILE A 298 -33.72 2.92 35.94
CA ILE A 298 -32.86 2.49 34.83
C ILE A 298 -32.34 1.04 34.88
N GLY A 299 -32.87 0.18 34.00
CA GLY A 299 -32.24 -1.09 33.68
C GLY A 299 -33.21 -2.21 33.38
N ASP A 300 -34.02 -2.09 32.33
CA ASP A 300 -34.80 -3.22 31.84
C ASP A 300 -33.99 -4.02 30.82
N ALA A 301 -33.14 -4.93 31.33
CA ALA A 301 -32.42 -5.93 30.55
C ALA A 301 -33.25 -7.21 30.34
N ASN A 302 -34.58 -7.09 30.27
CA ASN A 302 -35.48 -8.22 30.03
C ASN A 302 -36.52 -7.90 28.93
N ALA A 303 -36.06 -7.42 27.78
CA ALA A 303 -36.79 -7.62 26.54
C ALA A 303 -36.41 -8.99 25.95
N LYS A 304 -37.38 -9.90 25.97
CA LYS A 304 -37.33 -11.24 25.39
C LYS A 304 -36.79 -11.22 23.95
N GLY A 305 -35.84 -12.13 23.70
CA GLY A 305 -35.55 -12.65 22.36
C GLY A 305 -34.63 -11.79 21.50
N ILE A 306 -33.41 -11.53 21.97
CA ILE A 306 -32.34 -11.12 21.05
C ILE A 306 -31.85 -12.37 20.33
N ASP A 307 -32.06 -12.44 19.01
CA ASP A 307 -31.60 -13.53 18.15
C ASP A 307 -30.08 -13.72 18.33
N ALA A 308 -29.59 -14.95 18.40
CA ALA A 308 -28.15 -15.22 18.44
C ALA A 308 -27.42 -14.57 17.26
N ASN A 309 -28.09 -14.39 16.12
CA ASN A 309 -27.60 -13.62 14.97
C ASN A 309 -27.61 -12.09 15.20
N GLU A 310 -28.54 -11.54 15.99
CA GLU A 310 -28.49 -10.13 16.40
C GLU A 310 -27.41 -9.89 17.46
N ILE A 311 -27.18 -10.84 18.37
CA ILE A 311 -26.06 -10.80 19.31
C ILE A 311 -24.73 -10.93 18.54
N ALA A 312 -24.64 -11.78 17.51
CA ALA A 312 -23.48 -11.85 16.64
C ALA A 312 -23.25 -10.55 15.84
N LYS A 313 -24.32 -9.87 15.40
CA LYS A 313 -24.25 -8.50 14.81
C LYS A 313 -23.90 -7.42 15.82
N LEU A 314 -24.30 -7.53 17.09
CA LEU A 314 -23.86 -6.62 18.15
C LEU A 314 -22.40 -6.89 18.57
N ILE A 315 -21.94 -8.13 18.49
CA ILE A 315 -20.53 -8.54 18.63
C ILE A 315 -19.71 -8.16 17.38
N SER A 316 -20.35 -7.89 16.22
CA SER A 316 -19.67 -7.40 15.02
C SER A 316 -19.15 -5.97 15.16
N VAL A 317 -19.44 -5.27 16.26
CA VAL A 317 -18.73 -4.04 16.65
C VAL A 317 -17.25 -4.32 16.99
N ALA A 318 -16.88 -5.59 17.22
CA ALA A 318 -15.51 -6.01 17.52
C ALA A 318 -14.75 -6.60 16.32
N ASN A 319 -15.34 -6.71 15.12
CA ASN A 319 -14.62 -7.17 13.93
C ASN A 319 -14.36 -6.00 12.96
N PRO A 320 -13.15 -5.40 12.94
CA PRO A 320 -12.82 -4.32 12.03
C PRO A 320 -12.60 -4.77 10.58
N VAL A 321 -12.84 -6.06 10.28
CA VAL A 321 -12.65 -6.68 8.96
C VAL A 321 -14.01 -6.99 8.33
N GLN A 322 -14.25 -6.42 7.15
CA GLN A 322 -15.42 -6.68 6.31
C GLN A 322 -15.29 -8.00 5.54
N SER A 323 -14.16 -8.21 4.85
CA SER A 323 -13.90 -9.41 4.05
C SER A 323 -12.41 -9.75 4.04
N TYR A 324 -12.03 -10.87 3.44
CA TYR A 324 -10.64 -11.28 3.22
C TYR A 324 -10.42 -11.55 1.75
N HIS A 325 -9.30 -11.06 1.22
CA HIS A 325 -8.86 -11.41 -0.12
C HIS A 325 -7.87 -12.57 -0.02
N LEU A 326 -8.30 -13.72 -0.56
CA LEU A 326 -7.58 -14.98 -0.54
C LEU A 326 -6.89 -15.23 -1.88
N GLN A 327 -5.58 -15.43 -1.83
CA GLN A 327 -4.78 -15.87 -2.97
C GLN A 327 -4.13 -17.22 -2.72
N ILE A 328 -4.25 -18.10 -3.71
CA ILE A 328 -3.58 -19.40 -3.74
C ILE A 328 -2.85 -19.54 -5.07
N ALA A 329 -1.60 -19.99 -5.03
CA ALA A 329 -0.72 -20.14 -6.17
C ALA A 329 0.02 -21.48 -6.15
N ARG A 330 0.55 -21.89 -7.30
CA ARG A 330 1.46 -23.06 -7.40
C ARG A 330 2.89 -22.74 -6.98
N ASP A 331 3.25 -21.46 -6.93
CA ASP A 331 4.59 -20.96 -6.59
C ASP A 331 4.54 -19.94 -5.45
N GLN A 332 5.65 -19.80 -4.73
CA GLN A 332 5.77 -18.90 -3.57
C GLN A 332 5.67 -17.41 -3.92
N ASN A 333 5.99 -17.04 -5.17
CA ASN A 333 5.96 -15.65 -5.62
C ASN A 333 4.57 -15.21 -6.10
N PHE A 334 3.59 -16.12 -6.10
CA PHE A 334 2.23 -15.88 -6.59
C PHE A 334 2.19 -15.45 -8.06
N SER A 335 3.08 -16.02 -8.88
CA SER A 335 3.13 -15.76 -10.32
C SER A 335 2.12 -16.61 -11.09
N ASN A 336 1.77 -17.79 -10.57
CA ASN A 336 0.78 -18.73 -11.12
C ASN A 336 -0.36 -18.95 -10.12
N LEU A 337 -1.32 -18.02 -10.15
CA LEU A 337 -2.51 -18.03 -9.29
C LEU A 337 -3.50 -19.12 -9.74
N VAL A 338 -3.97 -19.90 -8.78
CA VAL A 338 -5.06 -20.88 -8.95
C VAL A 338 -6.35 -20.45 -8.27
N LEU A 339 -6.28 -19.53 -7.30
CA LEU A 339 -7.44 -18.88 -6.68
C LEU A 339 -7.09 -17.42 -6.35
N ASN A 340 -8.01 -16.51 -6.63
CA ASN A 340 -7.89 -15.08 -6.36
C ASN A 340 -9.31 -14.51 -6.14
N ARG A 341 -9.80 -14.53 -4.89
CA ARG A 341 -11.20 -14.16 -4.58
C ARG A 341 -11.32 -13.51 -3.21
N ASN A 342 -12.35 -12.67 -3.05
CA ASN A 342 -12.75 -12.11 -1.76
C ASN A 342 -13.83 -12.99 -1.12
N TYR A 343 -13.74 -13.15 0.19
CA TYR A 343 -14.67 -13.92 1.02
C TYR A 343 -15.07 -13.07 2.22
N ASP A 344 -16.32 -13.10 2.63
CA ASP A 344 -16.75 -12.34 3.81
C ASP A 344 -16.03 -12.83 5.07
N ALA A 345 -15.91 -11.95 6.08
CA ALA A 345 -15.12 -12.27 7.27
C ALA A 345 -15.64 -13.47 8.10
N PHE A 346 -16.84 -13.96 7.78
CA PHE A 346 -17.50 -15.09 8.42
C PHE A 346 -17.63 -16.32 7.51
N ASP A 347 -17.08 -16.28 6.30
CA ASP A 347 -17.15 -17.40 5.35
C ASP A 347 -16.28 -18.58 5.81
N GLU A 348 -16.82 -19.79 5.62
CA GLU A 348 -16.05 -21.03 5.65
C GLU A 348 -15.78 -21.49 4.22
N ILE A 349 -14.50 -21.69 3.88
CA ILE A 349 -14.07 -21.97 2.52
C ILE A 349 -13.57 -23.41 2.46
N ASP A 350 -14.24 -24.26 1.67
CA ASP A 350 -13.79 -25.63 1.43
C ASP A 350 -12.81 -25.67 0.24
N LEU A 351 -11.51 -25.74 0.53
CA LEU A 351 -10.48 -25.71 -0.50
C LEU A 351 -10.49 -26.97 -1.39
N ALA A 352 -11.02 -28.09 -0.90
CA ALA A 352 -11.11 -29.32 -1.68
C ALA A 352 -12.20 -29.25 -2.77
N GLU A 353 -13.16 -28.33 -2.66
CA GLU A 353 -14.15 -28.05 -3.70
C GLU A 353 -13.61 -27.12 -4.78
N LEU A 354 -12.68 -26.24 -4.41
CA LEU A 354 -12.14 -25.21 -5.30
C LEU A 354 -10.87 -25.64 -6.02
N LEU A 355 -10.10 -26.57 -5.44
CA LEU A 355 -8.76 -26.93 -5.90
C LEU A 355 -8.59 -28.43 -6.06
N GLN A 356 -7.79 -28.82 -7.04
CA GLN A 356 -7.33 -30.20 -7.16
C GLN A 356 -6.39 -30.56 -5.99
N PRO A 357 -6.36 -31.83 -5.56
CA PRO A 357 -5.45 -32.28 -4.52
C PRO A 357 -3.99 -31.97 -4.88
N GLY A 358 -3.25 -31.39 -3.95
CA GLY A 358 -1.88 -30.95 -4.22
C GLY A 358 -1.33 -30.00 -3.17
N SER A 359 -0.08 -29.57 -3.38
CA SER A 359 0.57 -28.56 -2.57
C SER A 359 0.49 -27.20 -3.24
N TYR A 360 0.16 -26.17 -2.47
CA TYR A 360 0.01 -24.79 -2.93
C TYR A 360 0.62 -23.81 -1.94
N TRP A 361 0.80 -22.57 -2.38
CA TRP A 361 1.14 -21.42 -1.54
C TRP A 361 -0.09 -20.55 -1.36
N MET A 362 -0.35 -20.14 -0.13
CA MET A 362 -1.52 -19.34 0.25
C MET A 362 -1.12 -18.09 1.00
N ARG A 363 -1.81 -16.98 0.73
CA ARG A 363 -1.72 -15.74 1.49
C ARG A 363 -3.08 -15.06 1.58
N VAL A 364 -3.27 -14.29 2.64
CA VAL A 364 -4.53 -13.60 2.92
C VAL A 364 -4.25 -12.16 3.31
N SER A 365 -5.01 -11.23 2.75
CA SER A 365 -5.13 -9.84 3.22
C SER A 365 -6.54 -9.64 3.77
N TYR A 366 -6.68 -8.74 4.74
CA TYR A 366 -8.00 -8.30 5.18
C TYR A 366 -8.51 -7.18 4.28
N VAL A 367 -9.81 -7.00 4.27
CA VAL A 367 -10.54 -5.84 3.77
C VAL A 367 -11.25 -5.25 4.98
N ASP A 368 -10.91 -4.04 5.42
CA ASP A 368 -11.49 -3.46 6.63
C ASP A 368 -12.95 -2.99 6.43
N LEU A 369 -13.61 -2.49 7.49
CA LEU A 369 -14.98 -1.94 7.40
C LEU A 369 -15.13 -0.71 6.50
N LEU A 370 -14.02 -0.07 6.13
CA LEU A 370 -13.98 1.02 5.17
C LEU A 370 -13.71 0.48 3.74
N GLY A 371 -13.62 -0.84 3.60
CA GLY A 371 -13.36 -1.59 2.38
C GLY A 371 -11.88 -1.75 2.06
N PHE A 372 -10.96 -1.28 2.91
CA PHE A 372 -9.53 -1.17 2.58
C PHE A 372 -8.78 -2.49 2.63
N GLU A 373 -8.06 -2.80 1.55
CA GLU A 373 -7.27 -4.02 1.51
C GLU A 373 -5.90 -3.84 2.20
N GLY A 374 -5.71 -4.59 3.28
CA GLY A 374 -4.46 -4.67 4.01
C GLY A 374 -3.31 -5.26 3.18
N LYS A 375 -2.13 -5.35 3.79
CA LYS A 375 -1.05 -6.15 3.21
C LYS A 375 -1.44 -7.63 3.28
N PHE A 376 -0.99 -8.41 2.30
CA PHE A 376 -1.00 -9.86 2.45
C PHE A 376 -0.11 -10.24 3.63
N ASN A 377 -0.55 -11.21 4.42
CA ASN A 377 0.28 -11.85 5.42
C ASN A 377 1.41 -12.67 4.76
N ALA A 378 2.30 -13.21 5.60
CA ALA A 378 3.37 -14.08 5.12
C ALA A 378 2.76 -15.31 4.42
N ALA A 379 3.27 -15.61 3.22
CA ALA A 379 2.82 -16.75 2.45
C ALA A 379 3.09 -18.07 3.20
N ARG A 380 2.11 -18.97 3.20
CA ARG A 380 2.20 -20.28 3.85
C ARG A 380 1.94 -21.38 2.84
N GLN A 381 2.78 -22.42 2.86
CA GLN A 381 2.50 -23.63 2.09
C GLN A 381 1.34 -24.41 2.72
N ILE A 382 0.41 -24.84 1.89
CA ILE A 382 -0.76 -25.63 2.28
C ILE A 382 -0.84 -26.89 1.41
N THR A 383 -1.49 -27.93 1.95
CA THR A 383 -1.79 -29.16 1.22
C THR A 383 -3.30 -29.36 1.19
N VAL A 384 -3.85 -29.45 -0.01
CA VAL A 384 -5.27 -29.75 -0.23
C VAL A 384 -5.39 -31.25 -0.48
N GLY A 385 -6.17 -31.93 0.35
CA GLY A 385 -6.44 -33.37 0.25
C GLY A 385 -7.55 -33.69 -0.77
N LYS A 386 -7.76 -34.98 -1.03
CA LYS A 386 -8.96 -35.43 -1.77
C LYS A 386 -10.21 -35.23 -0.91
N LYS A 387 -11.29 -34.77 -1.52
CA LYS A 387 -12.63 -34.77 -0.91
C LYS A 387 -12.94 -36.18 -0.40
N ARG A 388 -13.26 -36.30 0.89
CA ARG A 388 -13.66 -37.57 1.51
C ARG A 388 -15.12 -37.85 1.23
#